data_AF-A0AAU8HEQ2-F1
#
_entry.id   AF-A0AAU8HEQ2-F1
#
_cell.length_a   1.000
_cell.length_b   1.000
_cell.length_c   1.000
_cell.angle_alpha   90.00
_cell.angle_beta   90.00
_cell.angle_gamma   90.00
#
_symmetry.space_group_name_H-M   'P 1'
#
loop_
_entity.id
_entity.type
_entity.pdbx_description
1 polymer ?
#
loop_
_entity_poly.entity_id
_entity_poly.type
_entity_poly.pdbx_seq_one_letter_code
_entity_poly.pdbx_strand_id
1 'polypeptide(L)'
;MSGRHSPSETARRSGFSLDTLRYYERIGLLSGVSRTSGGRRVFTDDDLGWLAVLRCLRDTGMPIAEMCRYAELARTGDHTARDRQELLERHAERVEEQMVLLGRQYDHLREKIRFYEELRGGPESPVPVAERQDA
;
A
#
# COMPACT_ATOMS: atom_id res chain seq x y z
N MET A 1 5.34 28.95 3.77
CA MET A 1 4.63 28.74 5.05
C MET A 1 3.93 27.40 4.95
N SER A 2 4.40 26.35 5.63
CA SER A 2 3.70 25.05 5.61
C SER A 2 2.35 25.21 6.31
N GLY A 3 1.28 24.80 5.63
CA GLY A 3 -0.08 24.77 6.16
C GLY A 3 -0.19 23.84 7.37
N ARG A 4 -1.09 24.18 8.30
CA ARG A 4 -1.35 23.38 9.51
C ARG A 4 -2.66 22.61 9.37
N HIS A 5 -2.62 21.33 9.67
CA HIS A 5 -3.73 20.39 9.52
C HIS A 5 -4.12 19.77 10.85
N SER A 6 -5.43 19.64 11.07
CA SER A 6 -5.96 18.89 12.20
C SER A 6 -5.80 17.38 11.98
N PRO A 7 -5.85 16.54 13.03
CA PRO A 7 -5.74 15.09 12.85
C PRO A 7 -6.80 14.51 11.92
N SER A 8 -8.03 15.02 12.00
CA SER A 8 -9.15 14.59 11.16
C SER A 8 -8.94 14.98 9.69
N GLU A 9 -8.35 16.16 9.45
CA GLU A 9 -7.96 16.60 8.11
C GLU A 9 -6.87 15.71 7.54
N THR A 10 -5.81 15.48 8.32
CA THR A 10 -4.68 14.63 7.94
C THR A 10 -5.12 13.20 7.64
N ALA A 11 -5.99 12.62 8.46
CA ALA A 11 -6.55 11.29 8.22
C ALA A 11 -7.29 11.22 6.88
N ARG A 12 -8.16 12.21 6.59
CA ARG A 12 -8.90 12.28 5.33
C ARG A 12 -7.98 12.42 4.11
N ARG A 13 -6.98 13.30 4.20
CA ARG A 13 -6.05 13.57 3.07
C ARG A 13 -5.08 12.43 2.81
N SER A 14 -4.53 11.86 3.87
CA SER A 14 -3.53 10.78 3.74
C SER A 14 -4.17 9.41 3.43
N GLY A 15 -5.44 9.22 3.80
CA GLY A 15 -6.13 7.93 3.70
C GLY A 15 -5.81 6.97 4.85
N PHE A 16 -5.08 7.42 5.88
CA PHE A 16 -4.86 6.66 7.11
C PHE A 16 -5.96 6.97 8.14
N SER A 17 -6.31 5.99 8.97
CA SER A 17 -7.16 6.24 10.12
C SER A 17 -6.41 7.04 11.19
N LEU A 18 -7.16 7.70 12.08
CA LEU A 18 -6.57 8.38 13.24
C LEU A 18 -5.74 7.43 14.10
N ASP A 19 -6.17 6.18 14.24
CA ASP A 19 -5.46 5.16 15.01
C ASP A 19 -4.16 4.75 14.32
N THR A 20 -4.14 4.67 12.99
CA THR A 20 -2.90 4.44 12.24
C THR A 20 -1.93 5.61 12.40
N LEU A 21 -2.39 6.87 12.35
CA LEU A 21 -1.51 8.02 12.57
C LEU A 21 -0.92 8.02 13.98
N ARG A 22 -1.71 7.69 15.01
CA ARG A 22 -1.23 7.53 16.39
C ARG A 22 -0.25 6.37 16.51
N TYR A 23 -0.54 5.27 15.84
CA TYR A 23 0.34 4.11 15.80
C TYR A 23 1.69 4.46 15.16
N TYR A 24 1.68 5.17 14.03
CA TYR A 24 2.88 5.61 13.31
C TYR A 24 3.72 6.58 14.12
N GLU A 25 3.09 7.52 14.85
CA GLU A 25 3.82 8.36 15.81
C GLU A 25 4.47 7.51 16.91
N ARG A 26 3.73 6.52 17.46
CA ARG A 26 4.24 5.65 18.54
C ARG A 26 5.44 4.81 18.13
N ILE A 27 5.47 4.30 16.90
CA ILE A 27 6.60 3.48 16.40
C ILE A 27 7.69 4.30 15.73
N GLY A 28 7.58 5.64 15.75
CA GLY A 28 8.58 6.52 15.15
C GLY A 28 8.56 6.52 13.62
N LEU A 29 7.46 6.21 12.96
CA LEU A 29 7.29 6.53 11.53
C LEU A 29 6.93 8.00 11.33
N LEU A 30 6.20 8.59 12.28
CA LEU A 30 5.98 10.02 12.35
C LEU A 30 6.70 10.55 13.58
N SER A 31 7.49 11.62 13.41
CA SER A 31 8.26 12.23 14.49
C SER A 31 8.14 13.74 14.41
N GLY A 32 8.17 14.42 15.56
CA GLY A 32 8.08 15.88 15.59
C GLY A 32 6.67 16.46 15.40
N VAL A 33 5.62 15.64 15.52
CA VAL A 33 4.22 16.11 15.41
C VAL A 33 3.96 17.15 16.51
N SER A 34 3.70 18.38 16.06
CA SER A 34 3.46 19.51 16.96
C SER A 34 2.14 19.36 17.71
N ARG A 35 2.03 20.04 18.86
CA ARG A 35 0.78 20.10 19.63
C ARG A 35 0.35 21.55 19.84
N THR A 36 -0.95 21.80 19.79
CA THR A 36 -1.55 23.07 20.24
C THR A 36 -1.38 23.23 21.75
N SER A 37 -1.61 24.43 22.28
CA SER A 37 -1.70 24.69 23.73
C SER A 37 -2.70 23.76 24.46
N GLY A 38 -3.80 23.38 23.81
CA GLY A 38 -4.77 22.40 24.33
C GLY A 38 -4.38 20.93 24.16
N GLY A 39 -3.12 20.62 23.83
CA GLY A 39 -2.61 19.25 23.71
C GLY A 39 -3.01 18.49 22.43
N ARG A 40 -3.77 19.08 21.51
CA ARG A 40 -4.16 18.45 20.25
C ARG A 40 -3.01 18.44 19.23
N ARG A 41 -2.81 17.31 18.54
CA ARG A 41 -1.82 17.15 17.46
C ARG A 41 -2.12 18.10 16.29
N VAL A 42 -1.07 18.63 15.70
CA VAL A 42 -1.08 19.48 14.50
C VAL A 42 -0.04 18.95 13.54
N PHE A 43 -0.47 18.73 12.30
CA PHE A 43 0.38 18.26 11.22
C PHE A 43 0.68 19.41 10.26
N THR A 44 1.76 19.28 9.51
CA THR A 44 2.24 20.23 8.50
C THR A 44 2.03 19.66 7.09
N ASP A 45 2.27 20.48 6.06
CA ASP A 45 2.35 19.97 4.68
C ASP A 45 3.49 18.96 4.51
N ASP A 46 4.60 19.14 5.20
CA ASP A 46 5.74 18.21 5.17
C ASP A 46 5.36 16.84 5.75
N ASP A 47 4.55 16.83 6.83
CA ASP A 47 3.99 15.59 7.37
C ASP A 47 3.07 14.90 6.35
N LEU A 48 2.30 15.65 5.56
CA LEU A 48 1.45 15.07 4.51
C LEU A 48 2.28 14.49 3.37
N GLY A 49 3.35 15.18 2.95
CA GLY A 49 4.29 14.68 1.95
C GLY A 49 4.96 13.38 2.42
N TRP A 50 5.41 13.35 3.67
CA TRP A 50 5.97 12.15 4.28
C TRP A 50 4.97 10.99 4.37
N LEU A 51 3.72 11.28 4.76
CA LEU A 51 2.65 10.28 4.78
C LEU A 51 2.35 9.70 3.39
N ALA A 52 2.50 10.48 2.32
CA ALA A 52 2.36 9.98 0.96
C ALA A 52 3.46 8.96 0.62
N VAL A 53 4.70 9.20 1.04
CA VAL A 53 5.81 8.23 0.90
C VAL A 53 5.50 6.97 1.70
N LEU A 54 5.16 7.09 2.98
CA LEU A 54 4.82 5.93 3.83
C LEU A 54 3.67 5.12 3.26
N ARG A 55 2.67 5.77 2.65
CA ARG A 55 1.57 5.10 1.98
C ARG A 55 2.05 4.31 0.77
N CYS A 56 2.87 4.91 -0.10
CA CYS A 56 3.45 4.21 -1.23
C CYS A 56 4.17 2.93 -0.77
N LEU A 57 5.12 3.07 0.17
CA LEU A 57 5.89 1.94 0.71
C LEU A 57 5.01 0.84 1.31
N ARG A 58 3.98 1.22 2.07
CA ARG A 58 3.04 0.25 2.65
C ARG A 58 2.22 -0.45 1.58
N ASP A 59 1.67 0.30 0.64
CA ASP A 59 0.76 -0.21 -0.39
C ASP A 59 1.50 -1.10 -1.40
N THR A 60 2.82 -0.89 -1.58
CA THR A 60 3.73 -1.78 -2.32
C THR A 60 4.31 -2.93 -1.48
N GLY A 61 3.83 -3.12 -0.25
CA GLY A 61 4.14 -4.28 0.57
C GLY A 61 5.48 -4.21 1.33
N MET A 62 6.06 -3.03 1.52
CA MET A 62 7.23 -2.89 2.40
C MET A 62 6.86 -3.30 3.84
N PRO A 63 7.63 -4.19 4.49
CA PRO A 63 7.41 -4.54 5.89
C PRO A 63 7.54 -3.32 6.81
N ILE A 64 6.69 -3.26 7.85
CA ILE A 64 6.70 -2.14 8.80
C ILE A 64 8.07 -1.91 9.45
N ALA A 65 8.85 -2.99 9.66
CA ALA A 65 10.20 -2.90 10.19
C ALA A 65 11.17 -2.18 9.24
N GLU A 66 11.08 -2.42 7.93
CA GLU A 66 11.87 -1.69 6.93
C GLU A 66 11.44 -0.23 6.81
N MET A 67 10.13 0.04 6.89
CA MET A 67 9.63 1.42 6.95
C MET A 67 10.19 2.16 8.18
N CYS A 68 10.24 1.51 9.35
CA CYS A 68 10.85 2.11 10.55
C CYS A 68 12.33 2.38 10.36
N ARG A 69 13.07 1.46 9.72
CA ARG A 69 14.48 1.67 9.38
C ARG A 69 14.66 2.86 8.45
N TYR A 70 13.83 2.98 7.41
CA TYR A 70 13.85 4.11 6.49
C TYR A 70 13.57 5.44 7.21
N ALA A 71 12.58 5.46 8.10
CA ALA A 71 12.25 6.64 8.91
C ALA A 71 13.38 7.04 9.87
N GLU A 72 14.07 6.05 10.46
CA GLU A 72 15.24 6.31 11.31
C GLU A 72 16.38 6.93 10.51
N LEU A 73 16.76 6.36 9.37
CA LEU A 73 17.79 6.92 8.49
C LEU A 73 17.44 8.36 8.10
N ALA A 74 16.18 8.62 7.74
CA ALA A 74 15.72 9.96 7.37
C ALA A 74 15.86 10.97 8.52
N ARG A 75 15.63 10.54 9.77
CA ARG A 75 15.83 11.39 10.95
C ARG A 75 17.29 11.68 11.25
N THR A 76 18.19 10.72 11.04
CA THR A 76 19.62 10.89 11.33
C THR A 76 20.24 12.02 10.48
N GLY A 77 19.66 12.29 9.31
CA GLY A 77 19.99 13.44 8.47
C GLY A 77 20.66 13.07 7.16
N ASP A 78 21.15 14.08 6.43
CA ASP A 78 21.49 13.91 5.01
C ASP A 78 22.67 12.97 4.72
N HIS A 79 23.53 12.71 5.70
CA HIS A 79 24.65 11.77 5.55
C HIS A 79 24.18 10.32 5.32
N THR A 80 22.92 9.98 5.63
CA THR A 80 22.31 8.66 5.35
C THR A 80 21.63 8.59 3.99
N ALA A 81 21.74 9.61 3.13
CA ALA A 81 21.06 9.65 1.83
C ALA A 81 21.35 8.40 0.98
N ARG A 82 22.60 7.92 0.99
CA ARG A 82 23.00 6.69 0.29
C ARG A 82 22.26 5.46 0.84
N ASP A 83 22.26 5.27 2.16
CA ASP A 83 21.59 4.11 2.78
C ASP A 83 20.07 4.11 2.51
N ARG A 84 19.46 5.30 2.49
CA ARG A 84 18.05 5.49 2.14
C ARG A 84 17.79 5.11 0.68
N GLN A 85 18.64 5.58 -0.23
CA GLN A 85 18.54 5.28 -1.65
C GLN A 85 18.66 3.77 -1.88
N GLU A 86 19.69 3.12 -1.33
CA GLU A 86 19.91 1.68 -1.47
C GLU A 86 18.73 0.86 -0.88
N LEU A 87 18.11 1.32 0.20
CA LEU A 87 16.90 0.68 0.75
C LEU A 87 15.72 0.76 -0.23
N LEU A 88 15.50 1.93 -0.82
CA LEU A 88 14.41 2.15 -1.78
C LEU A 88 14.65 1.41 -3.09
N GLU A 89 15.88 1.37 -3.60
CA GLU A 89 16.26 0.60 -4.79
C GLU A 89 15.97 -0.89 -4.60
N ARG A 90 16.41 -1.49 -3.49
CA ARG A 90 16.10 -2.89 -3.18
C ARG A 90 14.60 -3.15 -3.06
N HIS A 91 13.82 -2.17 -2.62
CA HIS A 91 12.36 -2.33 -2.58
C HIS A 91 11.75 -2.22 -3.98
N ALA A 92 12.23 -1.28 -4.80
CA ALA A 92 11.79 -1.11 -6.18
C ALA A 92 12.03 -2.37 -7.01
N GLU A 93 13.18 -3.03 -6.84
CA GLU A 93 13.48 -4.34 -7.46
C GLU A 93 12.42 -5.39 -7.09
N ARG A 94 12.06 -5.50 -5.80
CA ARG A 94 11.00 -6.43 -5.35
C ARG A 94 9.64 -6.10 -5.95
N VAL A 95 9.31 -4.81 -6.09
CA VAL A 95 8.06 -4.37 -6.70
C VAL A 95 8.05 -4.71 -8.20
N GLU A 96 9.16 -4.54 -8.90
CA GLU A 96 9.30 -4.92 -10.30
C GLU A 96 9.11 -6.42 -10.51
N GLU A 97 9.72 -7.25 -9.66
CA GLU A 97 9.51 -8.71 -9.67
C GLU A 97 8.03 -9.08 -9.46
N GLN A 98 7.34 -8.39 -8.54
CA GLN A 98 5.91 -8.58 -8.30
C GLN A 98 5.07 -8.18 -9.51
N MET A 99 5.41 -7.09 -10.20
CA MET A 99 4.71 -6.66 -11.41
C MET A 99 4.83 -7.70 -12.53
N VAL A 100 6.03 -8.25 -12.74
CA VAL A 100 6.26 -9.31 -13.73
C VAL A 100 5.44 -10.56 -13.40
N LEU A 101 5.46 -11.00 -12.15
CA LEU A 101 4.68 -12.16 -11.71
C LEU A 101 3.17 -11.93 -11.90
N LEU A 102 2.67 -10.78 -11.45
CA LEU A 102 1.25 -10.45 -11.54
C LEU A 102 0.80 -10.32 -13.00
N GLY A 103 1.64 -9.80 -13.90
CA GLY A 103 1.38 -9.79 -15.33
C GLY A 103 1.17 -11.19 -15.91
N ARG A 104 2.07 -12.14 -15.59
CA ARG A 104 1.92 -13.54 -16.03
C ARG A 104 0.64 -14.19 -15.50
N GLN A 105 0.29 -13.92 -14.24
CA GLN A 105 -0.94 -14.42 -13.64
C GLN A 105 -2.18 -13.83 -14.29
N TYR A 106 -2.15 -12.52 -14.59
CA TYR A 106 -3.21 -11.84 -15.31
C TYR A 106 -3.44 -12.45 -16.69
N ASP A 107 -2.37 -12.73 -17.44
CA ASP A 107 -2.47 -13.37 -18.76
C ASP A 107 -3.15 -14.75 -18.67
N HIS A 108 -2.76 -15.57 -17.69
CA HIS A 108 -3.40 -16.86 -17.46
C HIS A 108 -4.90 -16.72 -17.13
N LEU A 109 -5.29 -15.73 -16.31
CA LEU A 109 -6.70 -15.45 -16.04
C LEU A 109 -7.44 -15.04 -17.31
N ARG A 110 -6.82 -14.26 -18.20
CA ARG A 110 -7.42 -13.86 -19.49
C ARG A 110 -7.61 -15.04 -20.43
N GLU A 111 -6.68 -15.98 -20.47
CA GLU A 111 -6.83 -17.25 -21.21
C GLU A 111 -8.04 -18.05 -20.69
N LYS A 112 -8.15 -18.19 -19.36
CA LYS A 112 -9.28 -18.89 -18.73
C LYS A 112 -10.61 -18.21 -19.02
N ILE A 113 -10.67 -16.88 -19.01
CA ILE A 113 -11.88 -16.13 -19.36
C ILE A 113 -12.28 -16.43 -20.81
N ARG A 114 -11.34 -16.34 -21.77
CA ARG A 114 -11.60 -16.62 -23.18
C ARG A 114 -12.12 -18.04 -23.40
N PHE A 115 -11.50 -19.02 -22.74
CA PHE A 115 -11.95 -20.42 -22.79
C PHE A 115 -13.42 -20.57 -22.39
N TYR A 116 -13.86 -19.88 -21.33
CA TYR A 116 -15.26 -19.95 -20.90
C TYR A 116 -16.21 -19.12 -21.79
N GLU A 117 -15.75 -18.05 -22.42
CA GLU A 117 -16.52 -17.32 -23.43
C GLU A 117 -16.81 -18.20 -24.65
N GLU A 118 -15.81 -18.94 -25.13
CA GLU A 118 -15.95 -19.91 -26.23
C GLU A 118 -16.89 -21.05 -25.85
N LEU A 119 -16.77 -21.60 -24.63
CA LEU A 119 -17.66 -22.65 -24.13
C LEU A 119 -19.13 -22.20 -24.04
N ARG A 120 -19.37 -20.93 -23.68
CA ARG A 120 -20.72 -20.34 -23.60
C ARG A 120 -21.28 -19.94 -24.98
N GLY A 121 -20.41 -19.71 -25.97
CA GLY A 121 -20.77 -19.33 -27.34
C GLY A 121 -20.89 -20.51 -28.32
N GLY A 122 -20.58 -21.74 -27.88
CA GLY A 122 -20.84 -22.96 -28.65
C GLY A 122 -22.34 -23.25 -28.75
N PRO A 123 -22.81 -23.93 -29.82
CA PRO A 123 -24.22 -24.21 -30.03
C PRO A 123 -24.76 -24.98 -28.83
N GLU A 124 -25.92 -24.54 -28.31
CA GLU A 124 -26.70 -25.13 -27.23
C GLU A 124 -26.46 -26.64 -27.11
N SER A 125 -25.56 -27.04 -26.21
CA SER A 125 -25.35 -28.45 -25.92
C SER A 125 -26.45 -28.86 -24.93
N PRO A 126 -27.33 -29.81 -25.28
CA PRO A 126 -28.40 -30.21 -24.40
C PRO A 126 -27.78 -30.88 -23.19
N VAL A 127 -27.97 -30.27 -22.03
CA VAL A 127 -27.54 -30.82 -20.74
C VAL A 127 -28.07 -32.26 -20.66
N PRO A 128 -27.21 -33.28 -20.49
CA PRO A 128 -27.71 -34.63 -20.22
C PRO A 128 -28.34 -34.57 -18.83
N VAL A 129 -29.67 -34.67 -18.78
CA VAL A 129 -30.40 -34.91 -17.54
C VAL A 129 -29.93 -36.28 -17.05
N ALA A 130 -29.10 -36.29 -16.02
CA ALA A 130 -28.70 -37.52 -15.35
C ALA A 130 -29.97 -38.21 -14.84
N GLU A 131 -30.36 -39.30 -15.51
CA GLU A 131 -31.41 -40.19 -15.05
C GLU A 131 -31.05 -40.67 -13.66
N ARG A 132 -31.89 -40.30 -12.69
CA ARG A 132 -31.85 -40.87 -11.34
C ARG A 132 -32.32 -42.31 -11.48
N GLN A 133 -31.41 -43.26 -11.29
CA GLN A 133 -31.81 -44.63 -11.04
C GLN A 133 -32.26 -44.71 -9.59
N ASP A 134 -33.57 -44.89 -9.42
CA ASP A 134 -34.20 -45.31 -8.17
C ASP A 134 -33.71 -46.71 -7.81
N ALA A 135 -33.18 -46.86 -6.59
CA ALA A 135 -33.12 -48.12 -5.86
C ALA A 135 -33.09 -47.83 -4.35
#